data_AF-A0A948FBZ0-F1
#
_entry.id   AF-A0A948FBZ0-F1
#
_cell.length_a   1.000
_cell.length_b   1.000
_cell.length_c   1.000
_cell.angle_alpha   90.00
_cell.angle_beta   90.00
_cell.angle_gamma   90.00
#
_symmetry.space_group_name_H-M   'P 1'
#
loop_
_entity.id
_entity.type
_entity.pdbx_description
1 polymer ?
#
loop_
_entity_poly.entity_id
_entity_poly.type
_entity_poly.pdbx_seq_one_letter_code
_entity_poly.pdbx_strand_id
1 'polypeptide(L)'
;MKPVKDNLENATHTLNACRLNLDKLNRPEISQWQKVNLDAYGSMLESLELPTELKITQKDLAMVTSFARQITAQDNAIKELLAAIDHKSVNQVKAESESLRISKECAELNRQITNLQKSCAKFIAAEAIIRKKLTLQTLLPLARFSTSSQEKKFDEGLRLFFLVTTDREESSDQPGIHQYFIEANQIITTLNNLDTSGLPGPAKQMIAHYSEIAISAANDIKNLIDRHAHKFEQELDKIKKLKQTISSLKNEPLPSLLNHTHKQIRPLGEMIMDFAAKSQLAKDFNLAPPLIQDLNIFCQIIKHRLLEELRARIIRPDSPLNPAKISALMAAIYFHGPKGILRIIRLLLSSLLSGGRLISSNEIEEKMQELLVSCPIYYGNSEADLQTLKTFINSVLEGYNKPFPYNGLLRLSKKTLATYGSQIENYISTFPVEEQSSETSPLTKPDIFKGKNSTVASLTSQLKEKAENLRKIK
;
A
#
# COMPACT_ATOMS: atom_id res chain seq x y z
N MET A 1 -56.64 -40.83 41.98
CA MET A 1 -55.55 -41.46 41.20
C MET A 1 -55.27 -40.76 39.85
N LYS A 2 -56.27 -40.34 39.05
CA LYS A 2 -56.04 -39.59 37.79
C LYS A 2 -55.03 -38.42 37.89
N PRO A 3 -55.12 -37.49 38.86
CA PRO A 3 -54.16 -36.38 38.97
C PRO A 3 -52.71 -36.82 39.30
N VAL A 4 -52.54 -37.96 39.96
CA VAL A 4 -51.20 -38.54 40.24
C VAL A 4 -50.58 -39.09 38.95
N LYS A 5 -51.39 -39.77 38.12
CA LYS A 5 -50.94 -40.28 36.81
C LYS A 5 -50.59 -39.14 35.86
N ASP A 6 -51.42 -38.10 35.80
CA ASP A 6 -51.16 -36.90 34.98
C ASP A 6 -49.84 -36.20 35.39
N ASN A 7 -49.57 -36.08 36.70
CA ASN A 7 -48.30 -35.53 37.20
C ASN A 7 -47.08 -36.37 36.82
N LEU A 8 -47.20 -37.71 36.86
CA LEU A 8 -46.11 -38.62 36.50
C LEU A 8 -45.86 -38.68 35.00
N GLU A 9 -46.90 -38.56 34.18
CA GLU A 9 -46.76 -38.39 32.73
C GLU A 9 -46.01 -37.09 32.39
N ASN A 10 -46.38 -35.97 33.01
CA ASN A 10 -45.68 -34.69 32.85
C ASN A 10 -44.22 -34.76 33.33
N ALA A 11 -43.96 -35.41 34.46
CA ALA A 11 -42.60 -35.63 34.96
C ALA A 11 -41.77 -36.47 33.98
N THR A 12 -42.34 -37.55 33.43
CA THR A 12 -41.71 -38.39 32.42
C THR A 12 -41.38 -37.60 31.16
N HIS A 13 -42.31 -36.77 30.68
CA HIS A 13 -42.09 -35.90 29.53
C HIS A 13 -40.95 -34.91 29.77
N THR A 14 -40.90 -34.32 30.97
CA THR A 14 -39.82 -33.40 31.39
C THR A 14 -38.47 -34.11 31.46
N LEU A 15 -38.44 -35.32 32.01
CA LEU A 15 -37.24 -36.12 32.18
C LEU A 15 -36.67 -36.61 30.83
N ASN A 16 -37.54 -36.91 29.87
CA ASN A 16 -37.13 -37.16 28.48
C ASN A 16 -36.55 -35.90 27.82
N ALA A 17 -37.11 -34.71 28.08
CA ALA A 17 -36.51 -33.45 27.63
C ALA A 17 -35.13 -33.20 28.27
N CYS A 18 -34.96 -33.54 29.56
CA CYS A 18 -33.67 -33.49 30.24
C CYS A 18 -32.63 -34.39 29.55
N ARG A 19 -32.98 -35.64 29.20
CA ARG A 19 -32.11 -36.57 28.47
C ARG A 19 -31.67 -36.00 27.13
N LEU A 20 -32.64 -35.54 26.32
CA LEU A 20 -32.36 -34.93 25.02
C LEU A 20 -31.46 -33.69 25.12
N ASN A 21 -31.64 -32.87 26.14
CA ASN A 21 -30.80 -31.68 26.34
C ASN A 21 -29.41 -32.05 26.88
N LEU A 22 -29.29 -33.09 27.70
CA LEU A 22 -28.00 -33.60 28.16
C LEU A 22 -27.19 -34.22 27.00
N ASP A 23 -27.84 -34.97 26.10
CA ASP A 23 -27.20 -35.54 24.91
C ASP A 23 -26.62 -34.47 23.98
N LYS A 24 -27.29 -33.32 23.86
CA LYS A 24 -26.77 -32.15 23.11
C LYS A 24 -25.48 -31.57 23.72
N LEU A 25 -25.22 -31.82 25.00
CA LEU A 25 -23.98 -31.38 25.67
C LEU A 25 -22.81 -32.34 25.40
N ASN A 26 -23.06 -33.57 24.94
CA ASN A 26 -22.04 -34.57 24.62
C ASN A 26 -21.40 -34.33 23.24
N ARG A 27 -21.27 -33.06 22.85
CA ARG A 27 -20.66 -32.62 21.59
C ARG A 27 -19.13 -32.57 21.73
N PRO A 28 -18.36 -33.05 20.74
CA PRO A 28 -16.90 -32.98 20.76
C PRO A 28 -16.37 -31.57 21.03
N GLU A 29 -17.01 -30.55 20.46
CA GLU A 29 -16.67 -29.13 20.60
C GLU A 29 -16.78 -28.67 22.05
N ILE A 30 -17.81 -29.10 22.78
CA ILE A 30 -18.03 -28.75 24.20
C ILE A 30 -17.07 -29.54 25.10
N SER A 31 -16.94 -30.86 24.86
CA SER A 31 -16.08 -31.73 25.67
C SER A 31 -14.60 -31.34 25.63
N GLN A 32 -14.15 -30.74 24.53
CA GLN A 32 -12.77 -30.24 24.39
C GLN A 32 -12.44 -29.14 25.40
N TRP A 33 -13.41 -28.29 25.76
CA TRP A 33 -13.19 -27.22 26.75
C TRP A 33 -12.85 -27.76 28.13
N GLN A 34 -13.27 -28.98 28.50
CA GLN A 34 -12.86 -29.59 29.78
C GLN A 34 -11.36 -29.88 29.85
N LYS A 35 -10.70 -30.04 28.70
CA LYS A 35 -9.26 -30.34 28.59
C LYS A 35 -8.40 -29.07 28.48
N VAL A 36 -9.03 -27.90 28.34
CA VAL A 36 -8.32 -26.62 28.21
C VAL A 36 -7.99 -26.07 29.59
N ASN A 37 -6.72 -25.76 29.82
CA ASN A 37 -6.30 -24.99 30.99
C ASN A 37 -6.54 -23.48 30.73
N LEU A 38 -7.73 -22.98 31.09
CA LEU A 38 -8.10 -21.57 30.87
C LEU A 38 -7.23 -20.59 31.68
N ASP A 39 -6.62 -21.02 32.79
CA ASP A 39 -5.71 -20.18 33.58
C ASP A 39 -4.38 -19.97 32.85
N ALA A 40 -3.85 -21.01 32.20
CA ALA A 40 -2.61 -20.91 31.43
C ALA A 40 -2.74 -20.01 30.20
N TYR A 41 -3.96 -19.79 29.68
CA TYR A 41 -4.20 -19.04 28.45
C TYR A 41 -4.94 -17.70 28.67
N GLY A 42 -5.09 -17.26 29.93
CA GLY A 42 -5.92 -16.10 30.28
C GLY A 42 -5.64 -14.84 29.45
N SER A 43 -4.37 -14.44 29.35
CA SER A 43 -3.95 -13.26 28.56
C SER A 43 -4.29 -13.37 27.07
N MET A 44 -4.15 -14.58 26.50
CA MET A 44 -4.51 -14.83 25.11
C MET A 44 -6.02 -14.73 24.89
N LEU A 45 -6.82 -15.29 25.82
CA LEU A 45 -8.28 -15.22 25.73
C LEU A 45 -8.79 -13.78 25.89
N GLU A 46 -8.17 -12.98 26.76
CA GLU A 46 -8.44 -11.55 26.92
C GLU A 46 -8.11 -10.77 25.64
N SER A 47 -6.96 -11.01 25.02
CA SER A 47 -6.58 -10.36 23.76
C SER A 47 -7.51 -10.67 22.58
N LEU A 48 -8.22 -11.80 22.65
CA LEU A 48 -9.21 -12.21 21.66
C LEU A 48 -10.62 -11.66 21.96
N GLU A 49 -10.76 -10.90 23.04
CA GLU A 49 -12.02 -10.33 23.55
C GLU A 49 -13.06 -11.41 23.89
N LEU A 50 -12.60 -12.52 24.47
CA LEU A 50 -13.49 -13.61 24.84
C LEU A 50 -14.19 -13.36 26.19
N PRO A 51 -15.40 -13.93 26.39
CA PRO A 51 -16.15 -13.74 27.63
C PRO A 51 -15.39 -14.28 28.85
N THR A 52 -15.40 -13.54 29.95
CA THR A 52 -14.75 -13.95 31.21
C THR A 52 -15.47 -15.12 31.90
N GLU A 53 -16.74 -15.36 31.57
CA GLU A 53 -17.56 -16.41 32.19
C GLU A 53 -17.27 -17.83 31.65
N LEU A 54 -16.30 -17.98 30.74
CA LEU A 54 -15.89 -19.30 30.22
C LEU A 54 -15.37 -20.20 31.34
N LYS A 55 -14.69 -19.65 32.36
CA LYS A 55 -14.23 -20.41 33.54
C LYS A 55 -15.38 -20.93 34.40
N ILE A 56 -16.42 -20.11 34.59
CA ILE A 56 -17.63 -20.50 35.33
C ILE A 56 -18.33 -21.63 34.58
N THR A 57 -18.51 -21.45 33.28
CA THR A 57 -19.12 -22.43 32.38
C THR A 57 -18.38 -23.78 32.39
N GLN A 58 -17.04 -23.76 32.49
CA GLN A 58 -16.23 -24.98 32.52
C GLN A 58 -16.46 -25.78 33.82
N LYS A 59 -16.61 -25.09 34.96
CA LYS A 59 -16.97 -25.72 36.23
C LYS A 59 -18.37 -26.33 36.18
N ASP A 60 -19.34 -25.62 35.60
CA ASP A 60 -20.71 -26.12 35.47
C ASP A 60 -20.78 -27.37 34.58
N LEU A 61 -19.93 -27.45 33.56
CA LEU A 61 -19.83 -28.62 32.68
C LEU A 61 -19.33 -29.87 33.42
N ALA A 62 -18.62 -29.75 34.54
CA ALA A 62 -18.25 -30.88 35.38
C ALA A 62 -19.47 -31.55 36.05
N MET A 63 -20.61 -30.83 36.16
CA MET A 63 -21.86 -31.35 36.75
C MET A 63 -22.67 -32.23 35.78
N VAL A 64 -22.27 -32.35 34.51
CA VAL A 64 -22.99 -33.20 33.52
C VAL A 64 -23.12 -34.65 34.01
N THR A 65 -22.06 -35.23 34.58
CA THR A 65 -22.07 -36.59 35.11
C THR A 65 -23.01 -36.74 36.31
N SER A 66 -23.16 -35.71 37.15
CA SER A 66 -24.13 -35.73 38.25
C SER A 66 -25.56 -35.61 37.74
N PHE A 67 -25.82 -34.80 36.71
CA PHE A 67 -27.14 -34.70 36.09
C PHE A 67 -27.56 -36.03 35.46
N ALA A 68 -26.66 -36.74 34.78
CA ALA A 68 -26.95 -38.08 34.26
C ALA A 68 -27.41 -39.04 35.37
N ARG A 69 -26.73 -39.04 36.53
CA ARG A 69 -27.11 -39.85 37.69
C ARG A 69 -28.47 -39.44 38.27
N GLN A 70 -28.73 -38.13 38.36
CA GLN A 70 -30.01 -37.60 38.86
C GLN A 70 -31.18 -37.95 37.93
N ILE A 71 -31.00 -37.87 36.61
CA ILE A 71 -31.99 -38.33 35.62
C ILE A 71 -32.34 -39.80 35.87
N THR A 72 -31.34 -40.68 36.03
CA THR A 72 -31.57 -42.10 36.31
C THR A 72 -32.28 -42.33 37.64
N ALA A 73 -31.91 -41.59 38.69
CA ALA A 73 -32.57 -41.69 40.00
C ALA A 73 -34.06 -41.28 39.92
N GLN A 74 -34.37 -40.20 39.21
CA GLN A 74 -35.75 -39.74 39.02
C GLN A 74 -36.57 -40.70 38.13
N ASP A 75 -35.95 -41.30 37.11
CA ASP A 75 -36.60 -42.30 36.27
C ASP A 75 -36.97 -43.56 37.07
N ASN A 76 -36.10 -43.98 37.99
CA ASN A 76 -36.39 -45.07 38.91
C ASN A 76 -37.52 -44.70 39.89
N ALA A 77 -37.48 -43.49 40.48
CA ALA A 77 -38.52 -43.02 41.39
C ALA A 77 -39.92 -42.97 40.73
N ILE A 78 -39.98 -42.56 39.45
CA ILE A 78 -41.23 -42.60 38.66
C ILE A 78 -41.72 -44.05 38.50
N LYS A 79 -40.83 -44.97 38.08
CA LYS A 79 -41.19 -46.39 37.88
C LYS A 79 -41.64 -47.07 39.18
N GLU A 80 -40.95 -46.80 40.28
CA GLU A 80 -41.28 -47.31 41.61
C GLU A 80 -42.66 -46.82 42.07
N LEU A 81 -42.95 -45.53 41.90
CA LEU A 81 -44.25 -44.97 42.29
C LEU A 81 -45.39 -45.49 41.38
N LEU A 82 -45.15 -45.63 40.07
CA LEU A 82 -46.12 -46.25 39.15
C LEU A 82 -46.42 -47.70 39.54
N ALA A 83 -45.39 -48.50 39.82
CA ALA A 83 -45.56 -49.88 40.28
C ALA A 83 -46.32 -49.95 41.62
N ALA A 84 -46.02 -49.05 42.56
CA ALA A 84 -46.73 -49.00 43.84
C ALA A 84 -48.21 -48.62 43.70
N ILE A 85 -48.54 -47.74 42.75
CA ILE A 85 -49.92 -47.38 42.40
C ILE A 85 -50.64 -48.58 41.78
N ASP A 86 -50.03 -49.27 40.83
CA ASP A 86 -50.64 -50.39 40.11
C ASP A 86 -50.82 -51.62 41.02
N HIS A 87 -49.91 -51.85 41.97
CA HIS A 87 -50.03 -52.89 42.99
C HIS A 87 -50.88 -52.48 44.21
N LYS A 88 -51.48 -51.29 44.22
CA LYS A 88 -52.27 -50.72 45.34
C LYS A 88 -51.52 -50.73 46.69
N SER A 89 -50.19 -50.66 46.68
CA SER A 89 -49.35 -50.73 47.88
C SER A 89 -49.08 -49.36 48.51
N VAL A 90 -49.58 -48.26 47.92
CA VAL A 90 -49.46 -46.90 48.43
C VAL A 90 -50.83 -46.23 48.58
N ASN A 91 -51.01 -45.45 49.64
CA ASN A 91 -52.24 -44.68 49.84
C ASN A 91 -52.23 -43.39 48.96
N GLN A 92 -53.42 -42.85 48.68
CA GLN A 92 -53.58 -41.74 47.74
C GLN A 92 -52.83 -40.46 48.17
N VAL A 93 -52.85 -40.13 49.47
CA VAL A 93 -52.21 -38.92 49.99
C VAL A 93 -50.69 -38.98 49.82
N LYS A 94 -50.06 -40.13 50.11
CA LYS A 94 -48.61 -40.32 49.89
C LYS A 94 -48.26 -40.35 48.41
N ALA A 95 -49.11 -40.95 47.57
CA ALA A 95 -48.89 -40.97 46.12
C ALA A 95 -48.95 -39.55 45.51
N GLU A 96 -49.90 -38.72 45.97
CA GLU A 96 -50.01 -37.32 45.56
C GLU A 96 -48.79 -36.51 46.00
N SER A 97 -48.37 -36.59 47.26
CA SER A 97 -47.18 -35.87 47.75
C SER A 97 -45.91 -36.27 47.02
N GLU A 98 -45.74 -37.57 46.74
CA GLU A 98 -44.54 -38.10 46.08
C GLU A 98 -44.51 -37.71 44.59
N SER A 99 -45.65 -37.77 43.90
CA SER A 99 -45.75 -37.30 42.51
C SER A 99 -45.45 -35.80 42.37
N LEU A 100 -45.89 -34.98 43.34
CA LEU A 100 -45.57 -33.55 43.39
C LEU A 100 -44.07 -33.31 43.65
N ARG A 101 -43.44 -34.10 44.53
CA ARG A 101 -41.99 -34.04 44.79
C ARG A 101 -41.19 -34.35 43.53
N ILE A 102 -41.48 -35.49 42.89
CA ILE A 102 -40.83 -35.94 41.65
C ILE A 102 -41.01 -34.89 40.55
N SER A 103 -42.23 -34.36 40.36
CA SER A 103 -42.50 -33.33 39.35
C SER A 103 -41.69 -32.04 39.60
N LYS A 104 -41.56 -31.60 40.85
CA LYS A 104 -40.73 -30.44 41.21
C LYS A 104 -39.25 -30.69 40.96
N GLU A 105 -38.75 -31.86 41.33
CA GLU A 105 -37.34 -32.23 41.12
C GLU A 105 -37.01 -32.37 39.63
N CYS A 106 -37.91 -32.95 38.82
CA CYS A 106 -37.77 -33.01 37.37
C CYS A 106 -37.76 -31.60 36.74
N ALA A 107 -38.63 -30.70 37.21
CA ALA A 107 -38.69 -29.33 36.72
C ALA A 107 -37.41 -28.54 37.07
N GLU A 108 -36.89 -28.67 38.29
CA GLU A 108 -35.63 -28.03 38.69
C GLU A 108 -34.43 -28.60 37.91
N LEU A 109 -34.38 -29.92 37.73
CA LEU A 109 -33.36 -30.58 36.92
C LEU A 109 -33.38 -30.07 35.47
N ASN A 110 -34.56 -29.94 34.87
CA ASN A 110 -34.72 -29.38 33.53
C ASN A 110 -34.26 -27.93 33.45
N ARG A 111 -34.57 -27.11 34.47
CA ARG A 111 -34.11 -25.72 34.57
C ARG A 111 -32.58 -25.65 34.60
N GLN A 112 -31.95 -26.48 35.42
CA GLN A 112 -30.48 -26.53 35.56
C GLN A 112 -29.81 -26.98 34.26
N ILE A 113 -30.30 -28.05 33.63
CA ILE A 113 -29.76 -28.55 32.34
C ILE A 113 -29.94 -27.51 31.23
N THR A 114 -31.10 -26.83 31.18
CA THR A 114 -31.37 -25.78 30.19
C THR A 114 -30.42 -24.58 30.38
N ASN A 115 -30.17 -24.18 31.63
CA ASN A 115 -29.21 -23.13 31.93
C ASN A 115 -27.78 -23.53 31.54
N LEU A 116 -27.38 -24.78 31.85
CA LEU A 116 -26.09 -25.30 31.42
C LEU A 116 -25.96 -25.30 29.89
N GLN A 117 -27.00 -25.69 29.16
CA GLN A 117 -27.02 -25.64 27.70
C GLN A 117 -26.83 -24.21 27.16
N LYS A 118 -27.50 -23.21 27.76
CA LYS A 118 -27.30 -21.80 27.40
C LYS A 118 -25.87 -21.34 27.68
N SER A 119 -25.29 -21.73 28.80
CA SER A 119 -23.90 -21.41 29.13
C SER A 119 -22.93 -22.10 28.15
N CYS A 120 -23.16 -23.36 27.77
CA CYS A 120 -22.33 -24.08 26.82
C CYS A 120 -22.39 -23.51 25.38
N ALA A 121 -23.44 -22.79 25.01
CA ALA A 121 -23.47 -22.07 23.74
C ALA A 121 -22.34 -21.01 23.65
N LYS A 122 -21.89 -20.47 24.79
CA LYS A 122 -20.75 -19.55 24.86
C LYS A 122 -19.44 -20.22 24.41
N PHE A 123 -19.26 -21.51 24.67
CA PHE A 123 -18.09 -22.26 24.23
C PHE A 123 -18.00 -22.37 22.71
N ILE A 124 -19.12 -22.66 22.06
CA ILE A 124 -19.19 -22.75 20.59
C ILE A 124 -18.89 -21.38 19.97
N ALA A 125 -19.49 -20.32 20.51
CA ALA A 125 -19.23 -18.95 20.06
C ALA A 125 -17.76 -18.54 20.27
N ALA A 126 -17.18 -18.84 21.43
CA ALA A 126 -15.78 -18.54 21.75
C ALA A 126 -14.81 -19.28 20.81
N GLU A 127 -15.06 -20.56 20.54
CA GLU A 127 -14.23 -21.33 19.60
C GLU A 127 -14.27 -20.73 18.19
N ALA A 128 -15.46 -20.35 17.71
CA ALA A 128 -15.60 -19.68 16.41
C ALA A 128 -14.82 -18.36 16.37
N ILE A 129 -14.87 -17.56 17.45
CA ILE A 129 -14.10 -16.32 17.56
C ILE A 129 -12.60 -16.60 17.53
N ILE A 130 -12.11 -17.57 18.32
CA ILE A 130 -10.70 -17.97 18.34
C ILE A 130 -10.23 -18.33 16.94
N ARG A 131 -10.90 -19.27 16.26
CA ARG A 131 -10.50 -19.74 14.92
C ARG A 131 -10.54 -18.62 13.88
N LYS A 132 -11.54 -17.73 13.96
CA LYS A 132 -11.68 -16.58 13.06
C LYS A 132 -10.57 -15.55 13.28
N LYS A 133 -10.39 -15.10 14.52
CA LYS A 133 -9.47 -14.01 14.88
C LYS A 133 -8.00 -14.45 14.90
N LEU A 134 -7.70 -15.74 15.06
CA LEU A 134 -6.33 -16.26 15.11
C LEU A 134 -5.57 -15.89 13.83
N THR A 135 -4.72 -14.87 13.96
CA THR A 135 -3.87 -14.29 12.91
C THR A 135 -2.55 -13.86 13.54
N LEU A 136 -1.53 -13.60 12.71
CA LEU A 136 -0.26 -13.07 13.20
C LEU A 136 -0.47 -11.75 13.99
N GLN A 137 -1.33 -10.86 13.47
CA GLN A 137 -1.64 -9.57 14.08
C GLN A 137 -2.22 -9.72 15.50
N THR A 138 -3.17 -10.64 15.70
CA THR A 138 -3.74 -10.89 17.04
C THR A 138 -2.75 -11.47 18.04
N LEU A 139 -1.63 -12.04 17.58
CA LEU A 139 -0.60 -12.60 18.46
C LEU A 139 0.51 -11.60 18.82
N LEU A 140 0.64 -10.49 18.07
CA LEU A 140 1.68 -9.47 18.32
C LEU A 140 1.56 -8.82 19.71
N PRO A 141 0.36 -8.44 20.23
CA PRO A 141 0.25 -7.93 21.59
C PRO A 141 0.74 -8.93 22.64
N LEU A 142 0.45 -10.21 22.46
CA LEU A 142 0.90 -11.28 23.36
C LEU A 142 2.41 -11.48 23.29
N ALA A 143 2.98 -11.38 22.08
CA ALA A 143 4.43 -11.44 21.87
C ALA A 143 5.13 -10.29 22.60
N ARG A 144 4.57 -9.07 22.57
CA ARG A 144 5.09 -7.89 23.31
C ARG A 144 5.18 -8.17 24.82
N PHE A 145 4.14 -8.75 25.42
CA PHE A 145 4.13 -9.11 26.83
C PHE A 145 5.22 -10.14 27.17
N SER A 146 5.45 -11.11 26.28
CA SER A 146 6.50 -12.12 26.46
C SER A 146 7.93 -11.54 26.44
N THR A 147 8.10 -10.35 25.86
CA THR A 147 9.37 -9.62 25.74
C THR A 147 9.41 -8.33 26.59
N SER A 148 8.61 -8.24 27.64
CA SER A 148 8.38 -7.00 28.42
C SER A 148 9.65 -6.31 28.95
N SER A 149 10.74 -7.05 29.21
CA SER A 149 12.03 -6.47 29.61
C SER A 149 12.74 -5.67 28.50
N GLN A 150 12.30 -5.80 27.25
CA GLN A 150 12.88 -5.14 26.07
C GLN A 150 11.83 -4.41 25.23
N GLU A 151 10.79 -3.88 25.86
CA GLU A 151 9.63 -3.24 25.19
C GLU A 151 10.02 -2.21 24.12
N LYS A 152 10.99 -1.32 24.40
CA LYS A 152 11.45 -0.32 23.41
C LYS A 152 12.01 -0.95 22.14
N LYS A 153 12.81 -2.01 22.28
CA LYS A 153 13.37 -2.74 21.13
C LYS A 153 12.28 -3.48 20.37
N PHE A 154 11.30 -4.05 21.10
CA PHE A 154 10.14 -4.66 20.46
C PHE A 154 9.37 -3.65 19.61
N ASP A 155 9.11 -2.45 20.13
CA ASP A 155 8.42 -1.39 19.38
C ASP A 155 9.22 -0.92 18.14
N GLU A 156 10.56 -0.83 18.24
CA GLU A 156 11.42 -0.55 17.08
C GLU A 156 11.35 -1.66 16.02
N GLY A 157 11.41 -2.93 16.45
CA GLY A 157 11.28 -4.08 15.57
C GLY A 157 9.91 -4.16 14.91
N LEU A 158 8.85 -3.84 15.66
CA LEU A 158 7.47 -3.84 15.19
C LEU A 158 7.25 -2.80 14.09
N ARG A 159 7.81 -1.59 14.25
CA ARG A 159 7.78 -0.55 13.20
C ARG A 159 8.43 -1.03 11.91
N LEU A 160 9.61 -1.66 12.01
CA LEU A 160 10.30 -2.18 10.84
C LEU A 160 9.55 -3.36 10.22
N PHE A 161 8.98 -4.25 11.04
CA PHE A 161 8.13 -5.34 10.60
C PHE A 161 6.95 -4.84 9.75
N PHE A 162 6.20 -3.83 10.21
CA PHE A 162 5.10 -3.25 9.44
C PHE A 162 5.56 -2.49 8.18
N LEU A 163 6.76 -1.92 8.21
CA LEU A 163 7.33 -1.22 7.07
C LEU A 163 7.69 -2.17 5.92
N VAL A 164 8.21 -3.37 6.24
CA VAL A 164 8.74 -4.33 5.25
C VAL A 164 7.77 -5.45 4.88
N THR A 165 6.69 -5.63 5.64
CA THR A 165 5.68 -6.66 5.36
C THR A 165 4.38 -6.06 4.82
N THR A 166 3.52 -6.94 4.29
CA THR A 166 2.15 -6.57 3.89
C THR A 166 1.16 -6.63 5.05
N ASP A 167 1.58 -7.12 6.22
CA ASP A 167 0.73 -7.11 7.40
C ASP A 167 0.72 -5.69 7.95
N ARG A 168 -0.43 -5.03 7.95
CA ARG A 168 -0.56 -3.68 8.50
C ARG A 168 -1.45 -3.69 9.72
N GLU A 169 -1.14 -2.87 10.71
CA GLU A 169 -2.17 -2.41 11.63
C GLU A 169 -3.21 -1.63 10.83
N GLU A 170 -4.50 -1.88 11.06
CA GLU A 170 -5.62 -1.15 10.43
C GLU A 170 -5.52 0.37 10.64
N SER A 171 -4.72 0.81 11.62
CA SER A 171 -4.50 2.21 12.01
C SER A 171 -3.18 2.84 11.53
N SER A 172 -2.35 2.14 10.74
CA SER A 172 -1.08 2.73 10.26
C SER A 172 -1.30 3.58 9.01
N ASP A 173 -1.19 4.91 9.15
CA ASP A 173 -1.24 5.88 8.04
C ASP A 173 0.01 5.80 7.13
N GLN A 174 1.09 5.14 7.56
CA GLN A 174 2.33 5.09 6.78
C GLN A 174 2.32 3.93 5.77
N PRO A 175 2.55 4.20 4.45
CA PRO A 175 2.75 3.17 3.46
C PRO A 175 3.96 2.28 3.77
N GLY A 176 3.83 0.97 3.57
CA GLY A 176 4.97 0.05 3.57
C GLY A 176 5.87 0.24 2.34
N ILE A 177 7.11 -0.24 2.40
CA ILE A 177 8.12 -0.04 1.33
C ILE A 177 7.68 -0.56 -0.04
N HIS A 178 6.86 -1.61 -0.07
CA HIS A 178 6.34 -2.15 -1.32
C HIS A 178 5.47 -1.14 -2.08
N GLN A 179 4.73 -0.30 -1.35
CA GLN A 179 3.92 0.75 -1.95
C GLN A 179 4.80 1.79 -2.66
N TYR A 180 5.90 2.21 -2.02
CA TYR A 180 6.85 3.14 -2.65
C TYR A 180 7.53 2.54 -3.89
N PHE A 181 7.79 1.24 -3.91
CA PHE A 181 8.29 0.55 -5.11
C PHE A 181 7.27 0.58 -6.26
N ILE A 182 5.99 0.34 -5.97
CA ILE A 182 4.91 0.42 -6.96
C ILE A 182 4.80 1.86 -7.51
N GLU A 183 4.76 2.86 -6.63
CA GLU A 183 4.66 4.26 -7.01
C GLU A 183 5.86 4.70 -7.88
N ALA A 184 7.09 4.32 -7.50
CA ALA A 184 8.27 4.59 -8.32
C ALA A 184 8.14 4.00 -9.74
N ASN A 185 7.62 2.78 -9.90
CA ASN A 185 7.39 2.19 -11.22
C ASN A 185 6.30 2.91 -12.02
N GLN A 186 5.23 3.35 -11.36
CA GLN A 186 4.18 4.14 -12.01
C GLN A 186 4.73 5.48 -12.51
N ILE A 187 5.58 6.14 -11.73
CA ILE A 187 6.26 7.39 -12.10
C ILE A 187 7.16 7.15 -13.32
N ILE A 188 8.02 6.13 -13.29
CA ILE A 188 8.91 5.79 -14.41
C ILE A 188 8.08 5.52 -15.68
N THR A 189 7.03 4.72 -15.57
CA THR A 189 6.14 4.39 -16.70
C THR A 189 5.47 5.64 -17.25
N THR A 190 5.01 6.54 -16.38
CA THR A 190 4.37 7.78 -16.80
C THR A 190 5.34 8.71 -17.51
N LEU A 191 6.55 8.89 -16.97
CA LEU A 191 7.58 9.76 -17.54
C LEU A 191 8.11 9.24 -18.89
N ASN A 192 8.29 7.92 -19.03
CA ASN A 192 8.69 7.30 -20.29
C ASN A 192 7.64 7.43 -21.41
N ASN A 193 6.36 7.54 -21.03
CA ASN A 193 5.23 7.62 -21.96
C ASN A 193 4.66 9.05 -22.09
N LEU A 194 5.43 10.07 -21.72
CA LEU A 194 4.99 11.45 -21.91
C LEU A 194 4.80 11.74 -23.38
N ASP A 195 3.59 12.19 -23.73
CA ASP A 195 3.30 12.64 -25.07
C ASP A 195 4.01 13.97 -25.32
N THR A 196 5.08 13.92 -26.11
CA THR A 196 5.84 15.09 -26.57
C THR A 196 5.57 15.40 -28.04
N SER A 197 4.54 14.79 -28.62
CA SER A 197 4.10 15.12 -29.97
C SER A 197 3.74 16.62 -30.07
N GLY A 198 3.98 17.20 -31.24
CA GLY A 198 3.79 18.63 -31.50
C GLY A 198 4.83 19.57 -30.87
N LEU A 199 5.74 19.09 -30.02
CA LEU A 199 6.84 19.91 -29.51
C LEU A 199 8.01 19.99 -30.52
N PRO A 200 8.70 21.14 -30.61
CA PRO A 200 9.92 21.28 -31.40
C PRO A 200 11.10 20.55 -30.74
N GLY A 201 12.11 20.23 -31.54
CA GLY A 201 13.27 19.43 -31.14
C GLY A 201 13.89 19.85 -29.79
N PRO A 202 14.31 21.12 -29.61
CA PRO A 202 14.91 21.57 -28.35
C PRO A 202 14.00 21.40 -27.12
N ALA A 203 12.69 21.61 -27.28
CA ALA A 203 11.72 21.43 -26.20
C ALA A 203 11.56 19.94 -25.82
N LYS A 204 11.49 19.05 -26.82
CA LYS A 204 11.46 17.59 -26.59
C LYS A 204 12.67 17.12 -25.78
N GLN A 205 13.86 17.58 -26.18
CA GLN A 205 15.11 17.21 -25.54
C GLN A 205 15.20 17.72 -24.09
N MET A 206 14.69 18.91 -23.80
CA MET A 206 14.64 19.42 -22.43
C MET A 206 13.67 18.63 -21.54
N ILE A 207 12.45 18.35 -22.03
CA ILE A 207 11.49 17.53 -21.27
C ILE A 207 12.07 16.14 -21.01
N ALA A 208 12.72 15.54 -22.01
CA ALA A 208 13.41 14.26 -21.85
C ALA A 208 14.48 14.34 -20.75
N HIS A 209 15.36 15.35 -20.79
CA HIS A 209 16.41 15.54 -19.79
C HIS A 209 15.86 15.67 -18.35
N TYR A 210 14.85 16.52 -18.14
CA TYR A 210 14.21 16.66 -16.83
C TYR A 210 13.53 15.37 -16.37
N SER A 211 12.92 14.63 -17.30
CA SER A 211 12.28 13.34 -17.03
C SER A 211 13.31 12.27 -16.66
N GLU A 212 14.47 12.22 -17.33
CA GLU A 212 15.56 11.30 -17.02
C GLU A 212 16.09 11.48 -15.59
N ILE A 213 16.19 12.73 -15.11
CA ILE A 213 16.58 13.02 -13.73
C ILE A 213 15.57 12.42 -12.74
N ALA A 214 14.28 12.63 -12.98
CA ALA A 214 13.22 12.09 -12.13
C ALA A 214 13.14 10.55 -12.21
N ILE A 215 13.30 9.97 -13.40
CA ILE A 215 13.39 8.51 -13.61
C ILE A 215 14.59 7.93 -12.85
N SER A 216 15.75 8.59 -12.92
CA SER A 216 16.94 8.18 -12.19
C SER A 216 16.71 8.18 -10.67
N ALA A 217 16.10 9.25 -10.13
CA ALA A 217 15.74 9.34 -8.72
C ALA A 217 14.70 8.27 -8.30
N ALA A 218 13.71 7.98 -9.15
CA ALA A 218 12.75 6.90 -8.91
C ALA A 218 13.43 5.51 -8.90
N ASN A 219 14.41 5.29 -9.78
CA ASN A 219 15.23 4.07 -9.77
C ASN A 219 16.11 3.98 -8.52
N ASP A 220 16.62 5.09 -7.97
CA ASP A 220 17.38 5.07 -6.72
C ASP A 220 16.51 4.61 -5.52
N ILE A 221 15.22 4.96 -5.50
CA ILE A 221 14.27 4.43 -4.51
C ILE A 221 14.08 2.91 -4.67
N LYS A 222 13.89 2.44 -5.91
CA LYS A 222 13.78 1.00 -6.20
C LYS A 222 15.03 0.26 -5.76
N ASN A 223 16.21 0.77 -6.11
CA ASN A 223 17.49 0.20 -5.73
C ASN A 223 17.70 0.20 -4.20
N LEU A 224 17.26 1.23 -3.49
CA LEU A 224 17.25 1.24 -2.02
C LEU A 224 16.40 0.08 -1.48
N ILE A 225 15.15 -0.01 -1.95
CA ILE A 225 14.20 -1.04 -1.52
C ILE A 225 14.73 -2.45 -1.81
N ASP A 226 15.21 -2.68 -3.03
CA ASP A 226 15.75 -3.98 -3.44
C ASP A 226 17.00 -4.35 -2.62
N ARG A 227 17.94 -3.42 -2.40
CA ARG A 227 19.14 -3.67 -1.57
C ARG A 227 18.79 -4.07 -0.14
N HIS A 228 17.78 -3.44 0.46
CA HIS A 228 17.37 -3.75 1.82
C HIS A 228 16.45 -4.98 1.90
N ALA A 229 15.65 -5.28 0.88
CA ALA A 229 14.80 -6.47 0.84
C ALA A 229 15.60 -7.77 1.02
N HIS A 230 16.77 -7.87 0.37
CA HIS A 230 17.68 -9.00 0.55
C HIS A 230 18.18 -9.14 2.00
N LYS A 231 18.26 -8.03 2.75
CA LYS A 231 18.66 -8.06 4.16
C LYS A 231 17.57 -8.66 5.07
N PHE A 232 16.31 -8.79 4.61
CA PHE A 232 15.19 -9.34 5.38
C PHE A 232 14.72 -10.73 4.92
N GLU A 233 15.36 -11.33 3.92
CA GLU A 233 14.90 -12.59 3.30
C GLU A 233 14.66 -13.70 4.34
N GLN A 234 15.58 -13.87 5.28
CA GLN A 234 15.47 -14.86 6.36
C GLN A 234 14.28 -14.58 7.29
N GLU A 235 14.10 -13.34 7.73
CA GLU A 235 12.97 -12.98 8.59
C GLU A 235 11.63 -13.10 7.87
N LEU A 236 11.56 -12.68 6.61
CA LEU A 236 10.37 -12.80 5.78
C LEU A 236 9.99 -14.27 5.56
N ASP A 237 10.96 -15.16 5.36
CA ASP A 237 10.73 -16.59 5.29
C ASP A 237 10.25 -17.19 6.62
N LYS A 238 10.81 -16.75 7.76
CA LYS A 238 10.33 -17.13 9.08
C LYS A 238 8.87 -16.69 9.28
N ILE A 239 8.53 -15.46 8.91
CA ILE A 239 7.15 -14.93 8.97
C ILE A 239 6.22 -15.77 8.10
N LYS A 240 6.62 -16.08 6.86
CA LYS A 240 5.83 -16.87 5.93
C LYS A 240 5.55 -18.26 6.49
N LYS A 241 6.56 -18.94 7.05
CA LYS A 241 6.40 -20.23 7.73
C LYS A 241 5.47 -20.12 8.93
N LEU A 242 5.64 -19.08 9.76
CA LEU A 242 4.78 -18.86 10.91
C LEU A 242 3.31 -18.63 10.52
N LYS A 243 3.05 -17.84 9.46
CA LYS A 243 1.69 -17.66 8.91
C LYS A 243 1.08 -18.97 8.43
N GLN A 244 1.86 -19.81 7.76
CA GLN A 244 1.42 -21.14 7.32
C GLN A 244 1.08 -22.02 8.53
N THR A 245 1.94 -22.04 9.56
CA THR A 245 1.69 -22.76 10.82
C THR A 245 0.42 -22.25 11.50
N ILE A 246 0.25 -20.95 11.68
CA ILE A 246 -0.96 -20.37 12.30
C ILE A 246 -2.22 -20.77 11.50
N SER A 247 -2.13 -20.76 10.17
CA SER A 247 -3.24 -21.14 9.30
C SER A 247 -3.58 -22.64 9.43
N SER A 248 -2.58 -23.52 9.52
CA SER A 248 -2.82 -24.96 9.70
C SER A 248 -3.39 -25.28 11.08
N LEU A 249 -2.98 -24.54 12.13
CA LEU A 249 -3.50 -24.72 13.49
C LEU A 249 -5.02 -24.54 13.56
N LYS A 250 -5.62 -23.71 12.69
CA LYS A 250 -7.08 -23.48 12.65
C LYS A 250 -7.91 -24.74 12.41
N ASN A 251 -7.30 -25.83 11.95
CA ASN A 251 -7.97 -27.11 11.72
C ASN A 251 -7.77 -28.11 12.88
N GLU A 252 -6.94 -27.79 13.87
CA GLU A 252 -6.67 -28.66 15.00
C GLU A 252 -7.79 -28.62 16.07
N PRO A 253 -7.92 -29.67 16.90
CA PRO A 253 -8.74 -29.63 18.11
C PRO A 253 -8.36 -28.45 19.01
N LEU A 254 -9.34 -27.84 19.67
CA LEU A 254 -9.16 -26.62 20.47
C LEU A 254 -8.02 -26.70 21.50
N PRO A 255 -7.84 -27.79 22.29
CA PRO A 255 -6.73 -27.86 23.24
C PRO A 255 -5.36 -27.81 22.56
N SER A 256 -5.22 -28.48 21.42
CA SER A 256 -3.99 -28.46 20.62
C SER A 256 -3.78 -27.09 19.97
N LEU A 257 -4.83 -26.50 19.41
CA LEU A 257 -4.80 -25.15 18.84
C LEU A 257 -4.31 -24.12 19.86
N LEU A 258 -4.85 -24.11 21.08
CA LEU A 258 -4.45 -23.13 22.11
C LEU A 258 -3.01 -23.38 22.58
N ASN A 259 -2.63 -24.65 22.82
CA ASN A 259 -1.28 -25.00 23.26
C ASN A 259 -0.22 -24.66 22.20
N HIS A 260 -0.45 -25.03 20.94
CA HIS A 260 0.48 -24.74 19.85
C HIS A 260 0.54 -23.24 19.55
N THR A 261 -0.59 -22.53 19.58
CA THR A 261 -0.62 -21.07 19.45
C THR A 261 0.21 -20.41 20.54
N HIS A 262 0.01 -20.81 21.81
CA HIS A 262 0.77 -20.28 22.94
C HIS A 262 2.28 -20.52 22.77
N LYS A 263 2.69 -21.68 22.25
CA LYS A 263 4.10 -21.98 21.92
C LYS A 263 4.68 -21.09 20.82
N GLN A 264 3.87 -20.49 19.95
CA GLN A 264 4.34 -19.57 18.90
C GLN A 264 4.53 -18.12 19.39
N ILE A 265 3.99 -17.74 20.54
CA ILE A 265 4.05 -16.36 21.06
C ILE A 265 5.50 -15.90 21.25
N ARG A 266 6.32 -16.72 21.93
CA ARG A 266 7.72 -16.39 22.19
C ARG A 266 8.58 -16.34 20.91
N PRO A 267 8.52 -17.34 20.00
CA PRO A 267 9.20 -17.26 18.71
C PRO A 267 8.81 -16.03 17.88
N LEU A 268 7.53 -15.63 17.90
CA LEU A 268 7.10 -14.38 17.28
C LEU A 268 7.77 -13.17 17.94
N GLY A 269 7.83 -13.14 19.28
CA GLY A 269 8.56 -12.11 20.02
C GLY A 269 10.04 -12.01 19.62
N GLU A 270 10.73 -13.14 19.61
CA GLU A 270 12.14 -13.23 19.19
C GLU A 270 12.33 -12.76 17.73
N MET A 271 11.39 -13.09 16.84
CA MET A 271 11.41 -12.63 15.45
C MET A 271 11.24 -11.11 15.31
N ILE A 272 10.34 -10.50 16.08
CA ILE A 272 10.21 -9.03 16.10
C ILE A 272 11.50 -8.39 16.64
N MET A 273 12.17 -9.02 17.60
CA MET A 273 13.46 -8.58 18.10
C MET A 273 14.59 -8.71 17.06
N ASP A 274 14.54 -9.70 16.16
CA ASP A 274 15.46 -9.80 15.00
C ASP A 274 15.32 -8.57 14.08
N PHE A 275 14.09 -8.08 13.85
CA PHE A 275 13.87 -6.82 13.13
C PHE A 275 14.45 -5.62 13.89
N ALA A 276 14.36 -5.59 15.21
CA ALA A 276 14.92 -4.51 16.02
C ALA A 276 16.45 -4.40 15.85
N ALA A 277 17.16 -5.52 15.68
CA ALA A 277 18.60 -5.50 15.37
C ALA A 277 18.93 -4.82 14.03
N LYS A 278 17.94 -4.71 13.14
CA LYS A 278 18.02 -4.03 11.84
C LYS A 278 17.28 -2.69 11.83
N SER A 279 16.86 -2.15 12.98
CA SER A 279 16.04 -0.93 13.08
C SER A 279 16.71 0.30 12.45
N GLN A 280 18.04 0.33 12.35
CA GLN A 280 18.77 1.37 11.62
C GLN A 280 18.32 1.47 10.15
N LEU A 281 17.92 0.36 9.51
CA LEU A 281 17.41 0.35 8.14
C LEU A 281 16.09 1.12 7.99
N ALA A 282 15.31 1.28 9.07
CA ALA A 282 14.10 2.11 9.04
C ALA A 282 14.43 3.58 8.76
N LYS A 283 15.60 4.07 9.22
CA LYS A 283 16.04 5.44 8.94
C LYS A 283 16.36 5.63 7.46
N ASP A 284 16.95 4.63 6.82
CA ASP A 284 17.25 4.64 5.39
C ASP A 284 15.94 4.68 4.57
N PHE A 285 14.96 3.86 4.95
CA PHE A 285 13.64 3.86 4.31
C PHE A 285 12.86 5.16 4.51
N ASN A 286 13.05 5.88 5.62
CA ASN A 286 12.42 7.18 5.85
C ASN A 286 12.86 8.28 4.86
N LEU A 287 13.91 8.04 4.06
CA LEU A 287 14.31 8.94 2.99
C LEU A 287 13.48 8.75 1.70
N ALA A 288 12.82 7.60 1.52
CA ALA A 288 12.00 7.32 0.33
C ALA A 288 10.69 8.14 0.26
N PRO A 289 9.86 8.26 1.33
CA PRO A 289 8.61 9.03 1.29
C PRO A 289 8.76 10.48 0.78
N PRO A 290 9.69 11.31 1.30
CA PRO A 290 9.81 12.69 0.86
C PRO A 290 10.36 12.82 -0.57
N LEU A 291 11.03 11.80 -1.11
CA LEU A 291 11.46 11.79 -2.52
C LEU A 291 10.33 11.34 -3.44
N ILE A 292 9.56 10.32 -3.05
CA ILE A 292 8.35 9.90 -3.77
C ILE A 292 7.34 11.04 -3.87
N GLN A 293 7.13 11.81 -2.80
CA GLN A 293 6.25 12.96 -2.81
C GLN A 293 6.68 14.00 -3.87
N ASP A 294 7.95 14.40 -3.87
CA ASP A 294 8.50 15.33 -4.85
C ASP A 294 8.38 14.80 -6.28
N LEU A 295 8.64 13.50 -6.48
CA LEU A 295 8.52 12.85 -7.79
C LEU A 295 7.07 12.85 -8.30
N ASN A 296 6.10 12.60 -7.41
CA ASN A 296 4.68 12.67 -7.74
C ASN A 296 4.30 14.10 -8.14
N ILE A 297 4.72 15.11 -7.37
CA ILE A 297 4.50 16.53 -7.69
C ILE A 297 5.12 16.85 -9.06
N PHE A 298 6.37 16.47 -9.29
CA PHE A 298 7.06 16.69 -10.56
C PHE A 298 6.30 16.05 -11.74
N CYS A 299 5.89 14.79 -11.57
CA CYS A 299 5.16 14.05 -12.60
C CYS A 299 3.82 14.71 -12.93
N GLN A 300 3.10 15.18 -11.91
CA GLN A 300 1.84 15.92 -12.09
C GLN A 300 2.05 17.24 -12.85
N ILE A 301 3.04 18.04 -12.45
CA ILE A 301 3.36 19.31 -13.10
C ILE A 301 3.76 19.10 -14.57
N ILE A 302 4.66 18.16 -14.85
CA ILE A 302 5.14 17.91 -16.22
C ILE A 302 3.98 17.45 -17.11
N LYS A 303 3.25 16.44 -16.67
CA LYS A 303 2.22 15.78 -17.49
C LYS A 303 1.00 16.67 -17.72
N HIS A 304 0.50 17.32 -16.68
CA HIS A 304 -0.82 17.96 -16.70
C HIS A 304 -0.78 19.49 -16.81
N ARG A 305 0.38 20.13 -16.67
CA ARG A 305 0.48 21.60 -16.72
C ARG A 305 1.52 22.09 -17.70
N LEU A 306 2.79 21.74 -17.46
CA LEU A 306 3.90 22.27 -18.22
C LEU A 306 3.80 21.89 -19.71
N LEU A 307 3.51 20.63 -20.03
CA LEU A 307 3.38 20.20 -21.44
C LEU A 307 2.24 20.91 -22.17
N GLU A 308 1.09 21.09 -21.51
CA GLU A 308 -0.07 21.77 -22.08
C GLU A 308 0.23 23.25 -22.34
N GLU A 309 0.74 23.98 -21.34
CA GLU A 309 1.08 25.39 -21.51
C GLU A 309 2.20 25.60 -22.53
N LEU A 310 3.21 24.71 -22.55
CA LEU A 310 4.30 24.76 -23.51
C LEU A 310 3.78 24.62 -24.94
N ARG A 311 2.88 23.65 -25.20
CA ARG A 311 2.22 23.47 -26.51
C ARG A 311 1.42 24.70 -26.91
N ALA A 312 0.60 25.24 -26.00
CA ALA A 312 -0.19 26.43 -26.25
C ALA A 312 0.70 27.63 -26.64
N ARG A 313 1.84 27.81 -25.95
CA ARG A 313 2.81 28.87 -26.26
C ARG A 313 3.60 28.62 -27.53
N ILE A 314 3.86 27.39 -27.92
CA ILE A 314 4.59 27.10 -29.18
C ILE A 314 3.74 27.44 -30.40
N ILE A 315 2.43 27.21 -30.34
CA ILE A 315 1.52 27.45 -31.47
C ILE A 315 1.12 28.93 -31.57
N ARG A 316 1.03 29.62 -30.43
CA ARG A 316 0.60 31.01 -30.34
C ARG A 316 1.53 31.95 -31.17
N PRO A 317 1.03 32.70 -32.18
CA PRO A 317 1.88 33.47 -33.10
C PRO A 317 2.76 34.54 -32.47
N ASP A 318 2.27 35.22 -31.43
CA ASP A 318 2.97 36.29 -30.71
C ASP A 318 3.90 35.76 -29.61
N SER A 319 3.91 34.46 -29.34
CA SER A 319 4.73 33.87 -28.29
C SER A 319 6.21 33.88 -28.64
N PRO A 320 7.12 34.19 -27.68
CA PRO A 320 8.56 34.04 -27.89
C PRO A 320 8.97 32.58 -28.07
N LEU A 321 8.12 31.61 -27.69
CA LEU A 321 8.41 30.18 -27.83
C LEU A 321 7.95 29.59 -29.18
N ASN A 322 7.36 30.42 -30.05
CA ASN A 322 6.93 29.98 -31.37
C ASN A 322 8.13 29.88 -32.33
N PRO A 323 8.43 28.69 -32.90
CA PRO A 323 9.54 28.51 -33.82
C PRO A 323 9.48 29.43 -35.04
N ALA A 324 8.30 29.64 -35.64
CA ALA A 324 8.13 30.49 -36.82
C ALA A 324 8.49 31.95 -36.52
N LYS A 325 8.07 32.47 -35.36
CA LYS A 325 8.42 33.83 -34.93
C LYS A 325 9.93 34.02 -34.78
N ILE A 326 10.61 33.06 -34.17
CA ILE A 326 12.07 33.12 -33.98
C ILE A 326 12.80 32.95 -35.30
N SER A 327 12.33 32.08 -36.18
CA SER A 327 12.86 31.91 -37.53
C SER A 327 12.75 33.17 -38.36
N ALA A 328 11.57 33.82 -38.37
CA ALA A 328 11.34 35.08 -39.08
C ALA A 328 12.26 36.19 -38.55
N LEU A 329 12.39 36.29 -37.22
CA LEU A 329 13.30 37.24 -36.58
C LEU A 329 14.76 37.00 -36.99
N MET A 330 15.22 35.75 -36.99
CA MET A 330 16.59 35.40 -37.36
C MET A 330 16.87 35.61 -38.86
N ALA A 331 15.90 35.32 -39.72
CA ALA A 331 15.98 35.60 -41.15
C ALA A 331 16.08 37.11 -41.42
N ALA A 332 15.26 37.93 -40.78
CA ALA A 332 15.34 39.38 -40.87
C ALA A 332 16.71 39.92 -40.41
N ILE A 333 17.22 39.42 -39.27
CA ILE A 333 18.54 39.79 -38.74
C ILE A 333 19.67 39.44 -39.71
N TYR A 334 19.52 38.38 -40.53
CA TYR A 334 20.55 38.00 -41.49
C TYR A 334 20.78 39.06 -42.58
N PHE A 335 19.70 39.72 -43.02
CA PHE A 335 19.71 40.72 -44.10
C PHE A 335 19.71 42.17 -43.60
N HIS A 336 19.54 42.41 -42.30
CA HIS A 336 19.50 43.75 -41.74
C HIS A 336 20.90 44.33 -41.38
N GLY A 337 21.00 45.67 -41.39
CA GLY A 337 22.19 46.43 -41.04
C GLY A 337 23.33 46.40 -42.09
N PRO A 338 24.47 47.06 -41.81
CA PRO A 338 25.57 47.20 -42.79
C PRO A 338 26.13 45.86 -43.29
N LYS A 339 26.22 44.87 -42.40
CA LYS A 339 26.64 43.49 -42.76
C LYS A 339 25.59 42.76 -43.60
N GLY A 340 24.31 43.04 -43.37
CA GLY A 340 23.21 42.52 -44.18
C GLY A 340 23.24 43.07 -45.61
N ILE A 341 23.43 44.38 -45.77
CA ILE A 341 23.56 45.03 -47.09
C ILE A 341 24.73 44.42 -47.88
N LEU A 342 25.90 44.25 -47.26
CA LEU A 342 27.05 43.60 -47.90
C LEU A 342 26.76 42.15 -48.31
N ARG A 343 25.98 41.39 -47.51
CA ARG A 343 25.54 40.03 -47.88
C ARG A 343 24.59 40.03 -49.06
N ILE A 344 23.65 40.98 -49.13
CA ILE A 344 22.73 41.15 -50.27
C ILE A 344 23.53 41.41 -51.55
N ILE A 345 24.45 42.37 -51.53
CA ILE A 345 25.31 42.68 -52.67
C ILE A 345 26.13 41.45 -53.09
N ARG A 346 26.72 40.74 -52.12
CA ARG A 346 27.52 39.54 -52.40
C ARG A 346 26.68 38.39 -52.97
N LEU A 347 25.45 38.20 -52.50
CA LEU A 347 24.52 37.20 -53.04
C LEU A 347 24.10 37.55 -54.48
N LEU A 348 23.78 38.82 -54.74
CA LEU A 348 23.45 39.30 -56.09
C LEU A 348 24.62 39.10 -57.06
N LEU A 349 25.83 39.53 -56.68
CA LEU A 349 27.03 39.34 -57.50
C LEU A 349 27.35 37.86 -57.75
N SER A 350 27.20 37.01 -56.73
CA SER A 350 27.42 35.56 -56.87
C SER A 350 26.37 34.92 -57.78
N SER A 351 25.14 35.43 -57.77
CA SER A 351 24.06 34.95 -58.63
C SER A 351 24.28 35.34 -60.09
N LEU A 352 24.65 36.60 -60.33
CA LEU A 352 24.91 37.16 -61.66
C LEU A 352 26.18 36.59 -62.32
N LEU A 353 27.27 36.45 -61.56
CA LEU A 353 28.60 36.11 -62.11
C LEU A 353 28.89 34.61 -62.15
N SER A 354 28.23 33.82 -61.30
CA SER A 354 28.59 32.41 -61.08
C SER A 354 27.40 31.46 -61.22
N GLY A 355 26.24 31.96 -61.67
CA GLY A 355 25.00 31.19 -61.72
C GLY A 355 24.51 30.75 -60.34
N GLY A 356 24.96 31.42 -59.27
CA GLY A 356 24.61 31.07 -57.90
C GLY A 356 23.12 31.27 -57.60
N ARG A 357 22.56 30.43 -56.74
CA ARG A 357 21.18 30.56 -56.27
C ARG A 357 21.02 31.82 -55.41
N LEU A 358 20.03 32.65 -55.73
CA LEU A 358 19.62 33.77 -54.87
C LEU A 358 18.88 33.21 -53.66
N ILE A 359 19.26 33.64 -52.45
CA ILE A 359 18.65 33.18 -51.21
C ILE A 359 17.70 34.26 -50.70
N SER A 360 16.43 33.90 -50.54
CA SER A 360 15.40 34.81 -50.02
C SER A 360 15.32 34.77 -48.48
N SER A 361 14.69 35.78 -47.88
CA SER A 361 14.38 35.76 -46.44
C SER A 361 13.48 34.58 -46.07
N ASN A 362 12.49 34.27 -46.91
CA ASN A 362 11.57 33.16 -46.69
C ASN A 362 12.31 31.81 -46.70
N GLU A 363 13.29 31.64 -47.59
CA GLU A 363 14.10 30.42 -47.64
C GLU A 363 14.97 30.25 -46.37
N ILE A 364 15.55 31.34 -45.84
CA ILE A 364 16.26 31.30 -44.56
C ILE A 364 15.30 31.01 -43.41
N GLU A 365 14.13 31.63 -43.39
CA GLU A 365 13.10 31.40 -42.38
C GLU A 365 12.66 29.94 -42.33
N GLU A 366 12.32 29.35 -43.48
CA GLU A 366 11.96 27.94 -43.63
C GLU A 366 13.07 27.04 -43.09
N LYS A 367 14.34 27.31 -43.44
CA LYS A 367 15.49 26.54 -42.94
C LYS A 367 15.74 26.69 -41.45
N MET A 368 15.54 27.88 -40.88
CA MET A 368 15.63 28.08 -39.45
C MET A 368 14.47 27.38 -38.72
N GLN A 369 13.27 27.36 -39.31
CA GLN A 369 12.12 26.68 -38.73
C GLN A 369 12.29 25.17 -38.76
N GLU A 370 12.75 24.61 -39.88
CA GLU A 370 13.13 23.20 -40.02
C GLU A 370 14.15 22.81 -38.94
N LEU A 371 15.17 23.64 -38.73
CA LEU A 371 16.19 23.45 -37.71
C LEU A 371 15.60 23.40 -36.29
N LEU A 372 14.66 24.30 -35.95
CA LEU A 372 14.04 24.35 -34.63
C LEU A 372 13.05 23.21 -34.40
N VAL A 373 12.25 22.85 -35.40
CA VAL A 373 11.22 21.81 -35.28
C VAL A 373 11.85 20.42 -35.23
N SER A 374 12.87 20.17 -36.05
CA SER A 374 13.40 18.82 -36.30
C SER A 374 14.74 18.54 -35.60
N CYS A 375 15.23 19.43 -34.74
CA CYS A 375 16.52 19.25 -34.06
C CYS A 375 16.56 17.92 -33.28
N PRO A 376 17.45 16.97 -33.65
CA PRO A 376 17.46 15.66 -33.02
C PRO A 376 18.06 15.70 -31.61
N ILE A 377 18.98 16.64 -31.36
CA ILE A 377 19.66 16.79 -30.07
C ILE A 377 19.91 18.27 -29.77
N TYR A 378 19.78 18.64 -28.50
CA TYR A 378 20.05 20.01 -28.02
C TYR A 378 20.71 19.99 -26.64
N TYR A 379 20.23 19.11 -25.75
CA TYR A 379 20.80 18.91 -24.42
C TYR A 379 21.77 17.72 -24.48
N GLY A 380 23.06 17.99 -24.64
CA GLY A 380 24.08 16.94 -24.80
C GLY A 380 25.49 17.52 -24.89
N ASN A 381 26.40 17.00 -24.08
CA ASN A 381 27.78 17.46 -24.00
C ASN A 381 28.78 16.39 -24.46
N SER A 382 28.29 15.21 -24.87
CA SER A 382 29.17 14.15 -25.36
C SER A 382 29.68 14.47 -26.76
N GLU A 383 30.82 13.89 -27.14
CA GLU A 383 31.36 14.04 -28.49
C GLU A 383 30.37 13.53 -29.55
N ALA A 384 29.64 12.46 -29.25
CA ALA A 384 28.60 11.91 -30.12
C ALA A 384 27.44 12.90 -30.33
N ASP A 385 27.00 13.60 -29.28
CA ASP A 385 25.92 14.59 -29.37
C ASP A 385 26.35 15.78 -30.23
N LEU A 386 27.57 16.26 -30.01
CA LEU A 386 28.13 17.38 -30.77
C LEU A 386 28.29 17.03 -32.26
N GLN A 387 28.70 15.79 -32.58
CA GLN A 387 28.78 15.33 -33.97
C GLN A 387 27.41 15.16 -34.61
N THR A 388 26.42 14.65 -33.87
CA THR A 388 25.04 14.51 -34.33
C THR A 388 24.44 15.87 -34.66
N LEU A 389 24.59 16.85 -33.76
CA LEU A 389 24.12 18.23 -33.99
C LEU A 389 24.83 18.87 -35.19
N LYS A 390 26.14 18.70 -35.30
CA LYS A 390 26.93 19.23 -36.43
C LYS A 390 26.47 18.63 -37.76
N THR A 391 26.27 17.32 -37.80
CA THR A 391 25.81 16.60 -39.00
C THR A 391 24.42 17.05 -39.39
N PHE A 392 23.51 17.18 -38.43
CA PHE A 392 22.17 17.70 -38.65
C PHE A 392 22.18 19.12 -39.24
N ILE A 393 22.89 20.07 -38.62
CA ILE A 393 22.97 21.43 -39.14
C ILE A 393 23.56 21.44 -40.57
N ASN A 394 24.54 20.58 -40.85
CA ASN A 394 25.11 20.47 -42.19
C ASN A 394 24.09 19.96 -43.21
N SER A 395 23.23 19.02 -42.84
CA SER A 395 22.17 18.50 -43.71
C SER A 395 21.10 19.55 -44.01
N VAL A 396 20.68 20.35 -43.02
CA VAL A 396 19.73 21.45 -43.22
C VAL A 396 20.29 22.50 -44.19
N LEU A 397 21.62 22.69 -44.16
CA LEU A 397 22.35 23.63 -45.01
C LEU A 397 22.94 22.99 -46.28
N GLU A 398 22.50 21.79 -46.64
CA GLU A 398 22.93 21.13 -47.88
C GLU A 398 22.50 21.97 -49.09
N GLY A 399 23.37 22.06 -50.11
CA GLY A 399 23.14 22.85 -51.31
C GLY A 399 23.62 24.31 -51.26
N TYR A 400 24.10 24.81 -50.11
CA TYR A 400 24.71 26.14 -50.03
C TYR A 400 26.23 26.12 -50.29
N ASN A 401 26.70 27.03 -51.14
CA ASN A 401 28.12 27.14 -51.51
C ASN A 401 29.03 27.49 -50.31
N LYS A 402 30.21 26.86 -50.28
CA LYS A 402 31.29 27.17 -49.32
C LYS A 402 32.34 28.07 -49.99
N PRO A 403 32.89 29.07 -49.27
CA PRO A 403 32.59 29.42 -47.88
C PRO A 403 31.34 30.30 -47.73
N PHE A 404 30.88 30.94 -48.81
CA PHE A 404 29.72 31.85 -48.80
C PHE A 404 28.62 31.32 -49.73
N PRO A 405 27.35 31.26 -49.28
CA PRO A 405 26.81 31.79 -48.02
C PRO A 405 26.84 30.83 -46.82
N TYR A 406 27.30 29.59 -47.02
CA TYR A 406 27.23 28.50 -46.03
C TYR A 406 27.76 28.88 -44.64
N ASN A 407 28.97 29.45 -44.51
CA ASN A 407 29.55 29.76 -43.20
C ASN A 407 28.71 30.78 -42.41
N GLY A 408 28.06 31.71 -43.12
CA GLY A 408 27.15 32.68 -42.52
C GLY A 408 25.88 32.02 -41.98
N LEU A 409 25.30 31.10 -42.77
CA LEU A 409 24.12 30.33 -42.39
C LEU A 409 24.40 29.33 -41.27
N LEU A 410 25.59 28.72 -41.24
CA LEU A 410 26.03 27.87 -40.14
C LEU A 410 26.09 28.63 -38.81
N ARG A 411 26.65 29.85 -38.84
CA ARG A 411 26.69 30.73 -37.65
C ARG A 411 25.30 31.19 -37.23
N LEU A 412 24.43 31.49 -38.20
CA LEU A 412 23.02 31.81 -37.93
C LEU A 412 22.30 30.63 -37.28
N SER A 413 22.40 29.43 -37.86
CA SER A 413 21.78 28.19 -37.36
C SER A 413 22.12 27.92 -35.89
N LYS A 414 23.42 28.00 -35.54
CA LYS A 414 23.87 27.87 -34.14
C LYS A 414 23.27 28.93 -33.23
N LYS A 415 23.20 30.19 -33.69
CA LYS A 415 22.60 31.30 -32.93
C LYS A 415 21.09 31.11 -32.74
N THR A 416 20.38 30.67 -33.77
CA THR A 416 18.95 30.38 -33.75
C THR A 416 18.64 29.30 -32.71
N LEU A 417 19.34 28.16 -32.76
CA LEU A 417 19.21 27.09 -31.79
C LEU A 417 19.49 27.56 -30.36
N ALA A 418 20.61 28.24 -30.13
CA ALA A 418 20.98 28.74 -28.81
C ALA A 418 19.96 29.74 -28.25
N THR A 419 19.43 30.62 -29.10
CA THR A 419 18.43 31.63 -28.71
C THR A 419 17.11 30.95 -28.35
N TYR A 420 16.63 30.06 -29.22
CA TYR A 420 15.37 29.35 -29.01
C TYR A 420 15.44 28.44 -27.80
N GLY A 421 16.49 27.64 -27.70
CA GLY A 421 16.68 26.74 -26.56
C GLY A 421 16.82 27.50 -25.25
N SER A 422 17.59 28.59 -25.18
CA SER A 422 17.67 29.40 -23.96
C SER A 422 16.30 29.95 -23.52
N GLN A 423 15.43 30.34 -24.46
CA GLN A 423 14.07 30.79 -24.13
C GLN A 423 13.18 29.66 -23.60
N ILE A 424 13.25 28.48 -24.23
CA ILE A 424 12.52 27.29 -23.77
C ILE A 424 13.02 26.84 -22.40
N GLU A 425 14.33 26.79 -22.19
CA GLU A 425 14.95 26.40 -20.93
C GLU A 425 14.57 27.35 -19.81
N ASN A 426 14.63 28.66 -20.06
CA ASN A 426 14.21 29.64 -19.08
C ASN A 426 12.72 29.48 -18.73
N TYR A 427 11.87 29.21 -19.72
CA TYR A 427 10.44 28.99 -19.47
C TYR A 427 10.18 27.73 -18.65
N ILE A 428 10.80 26.60 -19.02
CA ILE A 428 10.65 25.33 -18.30
C ILE A 428 11.21 25.46 -16.88
N SER A 429 12.42 25.99 -16.72
CA SER A 429 13.11 26.07 -15.42
C SER A 429 12.41 26.98 -14.42
N THR A 430 11.78 28.06 -14.89
CA THR A 430 11.05 29.03 -14.05
C THR A 430 9.57 28.70 -13.90
N PHE A 431 9.09 27.61 -14.53
CA PHE A 431 7.70 27.20 -14.45
C PHE A 431 7.30 26.90 -12.99
N PRO A 432 6.19 27.47 -12.49
CA PRO A 432 5.79 27.35 -11.09
C PRO A 432 5.24 25.96 -10.75
N VAL A 433 5.54 25.48 -9.54
CA VAL A 433 5.14 24.17 -9.01
C VAL A 433 4.07 24.32 -7.91
N GLU A 434 3.27 25.41 -7.94
CA GLU A 434 2.20 25.61 -6.94
C GLU A 434 1.09 24.56 -7.11
N GLU A 435 0.74 23.85 -6.02
CA GLU A 435 -0.48 23.03 -5.96
C GLU A 435 -1.70 23.96 -6.00
N GLN A 436 -2.64 23.71 -6.92
CA GLN A 436 -3.98 24.26 -6.75
C GLN A 436 -4.57 23.60 -5.50
N SER A 437 -4.82 24.39 -4.47
CA SER A 437 -5.62 23.99 -3.33
C SER A 437 -7.01 23.59 -3.84
N SER A 438 -7.23 22.31 -4.06
CA SER A 438 -8.55 21.75 -4.31
C SER A 438 -9.36 21.93 -3.04
N GLU A 439 -10.21 22.95 -2.99
CA GLU A 439 -11.31 23.02 -2.01
C GLU A 439 -12.29 21.89 -2.33
N THR A 440 -11.99 20.64 -1.92
CA THR A 440 -12.94 19.51 -1.79
C THR A 440 -12.21 18.24 -1.33
N SER A 441 -11.74 18.22 -0.08
CA SER A 441 -11.72 17.00 0.76
C SER A 441 -11.26 17.35 2.18
N PRO A 442 -12.12 17.21 3.20
CA PRO A 442 -11.71 17.34 4.58
C PRO A 442 -11.21 15.98 5.05
N LEU A 443 -9.93 15.67 4.81
CA LEU A 443 -9.12 14.73 5.60
C LEU A 443 -7.68 14.80 5.07
N THR A 444 -6.76 14.96 6.01
CA THR A 444 -5.29 15.00 5.83
C THR A 444 -4.73 16.24 5.12
N LYS A 445 -4.44 17.28 5.90
CA LYS A 445 -3.40 18.26 5.54
C LYS A 445 -2.03 17.61 5.76
N PRO A 446 -1.13 17.54 4.77
CA PRO A 446 0.29 17.62 5.01
C PRO A 446 0.68 19.10 5.01
N ASP A 447 1.04 19.61 6.20
CA ASP A 447 1.67 20.91 6.38
C ASP A 447 3.13 20.87 5.87
N ILE A 448 3.37 20.69 4.56
CA ILE A 448 4.71 20.87 3.96
C ILE A 448 4.59 21.31 2.50
N PHE A 449 4.20 22.57 2.25
CA PHE A 449 4.66 23.37 1.11
C PHE A 449 4.26 24.84 1.31
N LYS A 450 4.59 25.41 2.48
CA LYS A 450 4.69 26.88 2.63
C LYS A 450 6.11 27.32 2.30
N GLY A 451 6.47 27.18 1.03
CA GLY A 451 7.71 27.73 0.47
C GLY A 451 7.36 28.67 -0.69
N LYS A 452 7.71 29.95 -0.56
CA LYS A 452 7.65 30.96 -1.63
C LYS A 452 8.21 30.38 -2.95
N ASN A 453 7.45 30.44 -4.03
CA ASN A 453 7.87 30.28 -5.43
C ASN A 453 8.77 29.05 -5.70
N SER A 454 8.24 27.84 -5.54
CA SER A 454 8.90 26.62 -6.05
C SER A 454 8.80 26.56 -7.59
N THR A 455 9.93 26.32 -8.27
CA THR A 455 9.98 26.16 -9.74
C THR A 455 10.41 24.74 -10.12
N VAL A 456 10.17 24.34 -11.38
CA VAL A 456 10.61 23.04 -11.91
C VAL A 456 12.12 22.84 -11.72
N ALA A 457 12.94 23.88 -11.90
CA ALA A 457 14.37 23.79 -11.66
C ALA A 457 14.71 23.53 -10.18
N SER A 458 14.02 24.22 -9.26
CA SER A 458 14.21 24.02 -7.82
C SER A 458 13.82 22.60 -7.41
N LEU A 459 12.66 22.11 -7.87
CA LEU A 459 12.19 20.76 -7.61
C LEU A 459 13.16 19.72 -8.18
N THR A 460 13.62 19.91 -9.42
CA THR A 460 14.61 19.02 -10.04
C THR A 460 15.93 18.98 -9.26
N SER A 461 16.38 20.11 -8.72
CA SER A 461 17.57 20.17 -7.86
C SER A 461 17.35 19.39 -6.55
N GLN A 462 16.18 19.52 -5.94
CA GLN A 462 15.81 18.76 -4.73
C GLN A 462 15.75 17.25 -5.01
N LEU A 463 15.19 16.84 -6.14
CA LEU A 463 15.20 15.44 -6.58
C LEU A 463 16.62 14.90 -6.69
N LYS A 464 17.54 15.64 -7.32
CA LYS A 464 18.96 15.25 -7.43
C LYS A 464 19.63 15.12 -6.06
N GLU A 465 19.44 16.11 -5.19
CA GLU A 465 20.04 16.12 -3.86
C GLU A 465 19.54 14.94 -3.00
N LYS A 466 18.23 14.73 -2.96
CA LYS A 466 17.60 13.63 -2.22
C LYS A 466 18.01 12.26 -2.79
N ALA A 467 18.05 12.11 -4.11
CA ALA A 467 18.52 10.90 -4.78
C ALA A 467 19.99 10.60 -4.47
N GLU A 468 20.85 11.63 -4.47
CA GLU A 468 22.25 11.47 -4.11
C GLU A 468 22.43 11.06 -2.64
N ASN A 469 21.57 11.54 -1.73
CA ASN A 469 21.56 11.08 -0.35
C ASN A 469 21.18 9.60 -0.24
N LEU A 470 20.27 9.09 -1.09
CA LEU A 470 19.95 7.66 -1.16
C LEU A 470 21.13 6.81 -1.65
N ARG A 471 21.90 7.31 -2.62
CA ARG A 471 23.08 6.60 -3.16
C ARG A 471 24.22 6.49 -2.16
N LYS A 472 24.33 7.45 -1.24
CA LYS A 472 25.34 7.45 -0.17
C LYS A 472 25.06 6.42 0.92
N ILE A 473 23.84 5.90 1.03
CA ILE A 473 23.51 4.77 1.91
C ILE A 473 24.20 3.52 1.37
N LYS A 474 25.06 2.89 2.18
CA LYS A 474 25.82 1.68 1.82
C LYS A 474 25.10 0.40 2.21
#